data_AF-A0A9J6GPJ8-F1
#
_entry.id   AF-A0A9J6GPJ8-F1
#
_cell.length_a   1.000
_cell.length_b   1.000
_cell.length_c   1.000
_cell.angle_alpha   90.00
_cell.angle_beta   90.00
_cell.angle_gamma   90.00
#
_symmetry.space_group_name_H-M   'P 1'
#
loop_
_entity.id
_entity.type
_entity.pdbx_description
1 polymer ?
#
loop_
_entity_poly.entity_id
_entity_poly.type
_entity_poly.pdbx_seq_one_letter_code
_entity_poly.pdbx_strand_id
1 'polypeptide(L)'
;MQTEIISAKGYPVEEHNVITEDGYILTLIRIPWGLMGPGLRRRPVVFLQHGLVCSAADWVINLPHQSLGAIPRSIGSYLLR
;
A
#
# COMPACT_ATOMS: atom_id res chain seq x y z
N MET A 1 -5.32 -0.09 -11.76
CA MET A 1 -5.87 1.18 -11.21
C MET A 1 -5.21 1.63 -9.91
N GLN A 2 -5.29 0.90 -8.79
CA GLN A 2 -4.70 1.39 -7.52
C GLN A 2 -3.17 1.55 -7.59
N THR A 3 -2.49 0.61 -8.23
CA THR A 3 -1.04 0.66 -8.46
C THR A 3 -0.61 1.70 -9.48
N GLU A 4 -1.47 2.05 -10.44
CA GLU A 4 -1.27 3.16 -11.37
C GLU A 4 -1.31 4.51 -10.62
N ILE A 5 -2.24 4.68 -9.67
CA ILE A 5 -2.32 5.90 -8.84
C ILE A 5 -1.05 6.07 -7.99
N ILE A 6 -0.57 4.99 -7.37
CA ILE A 6 0.63 5.01 -6.53
C ILE A 6 1.88 5.28 -7.39
N SER A 7 1.98 4.62 -8.54
CA SER A 7 3.10 4.80 -9.48
C SER A 7 3.12 6.21 -10.07
N ALA A 8 1.96 6.77 -10.44
CA ALA A 8 1.82 8.13 -10.94
C ALA A 8 2.25 9.18 -9.91
N LYS A 9 2.15 8.86 -8.61
CA LYS A 9 2.65 9.68 -7.50
C LYS A 9 4.15 9.52 -7.22
N GLY A 10 4.84 8.67 -7.98
CA GLY A 10 6.30 8.45 -7.89
C GLY A 10 6.73 7.44 -6.82
N TYR A 11 5.79 6.72 -6.20
CA TYR A 11 6.11 5.70 -5.21
C TYR A 11 6.42 4.35 -5.90
N PRO A 12 7.41 3.58 -5.39
CA PRO A 12 7.54 2.18 -5.77
C PRO A 12 6.31 1.41 -5.31
N VAL A 13 5.86 0.46 -6.12
CA VAL A 13 4.69 -0.36 -5.80
C VAL A 13 4.95 -1.82 -6.16
N GLU A 14 4.48 -2.71 -5.29
CA GLU A 14 4.51 -4.15 -5.49
C GLU A 14 3.09 -4.70 -5.28
N GLU A 15 2.69 -5.67 -6.11
CA GLU A 15 1.44 -6.42 -5.95
C GLU A 15 1.74 -7.86 -5.56
N HIS A 16 1.00 -8.39 -4.59
CA HIS A 16 1.17 -9.75 -4.08
C HIS A 16 -0.20 -10.42 -4.02
N ASN A 17 -0.35 -11.59 -4.63
CA ASN A 17 -1.60 -12.36 -4.53
C ASN A 17 -1.49 -13.39 -3.42
N VAL A 18 -2.44 -13.36 -2.49
CA VAL A 18 -2.54 -14.28 -1.35
C VAL A 18 -3.82 -15.07 -1.48
N ILE A 19 -3.74 -16.37 -1.29
CA ILE A 19 -4.89 -17.27 -1.29
C ILE A 19 -5.26 -17.54 0.17
N THR A 20 -6.49 -17.24 0.56
CA THR A 20 -7.00 -17.56 1.89
C THR A 20 -7.31 -19.05 2.03
N GLU A 21 -7.45 -19.53 3.26
CA GLU A 21 -7.78 -20.94 3.53
C GLU A 21 -9.11 -21.38 2.89
N ASP A 22 -10.06 -20.45 2.76
CA ASP A 22 -11.36 -20.65 2.12
C ASP A 22 -11.35 -20.38 0.59
N GLY A 23 -10.18 -20.15 0.00
CA GLY A 23 -9.97 -20.13 -1.45
C GLY A 23 -10.18 -18.77 -2.13
N TYR A 24 -10.30 -17.68 -1.39
CA TYR A 24 -10.35 -16.33 -1.98
C TYR A 24 -8.95 -15.86 -2.37
N ILE A 25 -8.84 -15.20 -3.51
CA ILE A 25 -7.62 -14.56 -3.98
C ILE A 25 -7.67 -13.09 -3.59
N LEU A 26 -6.76 -12.69 -2.72
CA LEU A 26 -6.62 -11.32 -2.23
C LEU A 26 -5.38 -10.68 -2.85
N THR A 27 -5.55 -9.54 -3.49
CA THR A 27 -4.43 -8.75 -4.00
C THR A 27 -3.98 -7.75 -2.95
N LEU A 28 -2.73 -7.87 -2.51
CA LEU A 28 -2.07 -6.97 -1.58
C LEU A 28 -1.21 -5.96 -2.32
N ILE A 29 -1.32 -4.69 -1.94
CA ILE A 29 -0.49 -3.60 -2.50
C ILE A 29 0.53 -3.15 -1.46
N ARG A 30 1.82 -3.15 -1.84
CA ARG A 30 2.93 -2.76 -0.95
C ARG A 30 3.72 -1.59 -1.52
N ILE A 31 4.01 -0.61 -0.67
CA ILE A 31 4.90 0.53 -0.95
C ILE A 31 6.19 0.33 -0.13
N PRO A 32 7.24 -0.26 -0.73
CA PRO A 32 8.41 -0.70 0.03
C PRO A 32 9.20 0.49 0.62
N TRP A 33 9.20 1.64 -0.07
CA TRP A 33 9.78 2.88 0.43
C TRP A 33 9.08 4.13 -0.10
N GLY A 34 9.24 5.26 0.61
CA GLY A 34 8.72 6.55 0.18
C GLY A 34 9.60 7.25 -0.87
N LEU A 35 9.21 8.46 -1.29
CA LEU A 35 9.88 9.22 -2.36
C LEU A 35 11.36 9.54 -2.08
N MET A 36 11.79 9.56 -0.81
CA MET A 36 13.19 9.78 -0.45
C MET A 36 14.07 8.52 -0.61
N GLY A 37 13.52 7.43 -1.13
CA GLY A 37 14.26 6.21 -1.46
C GLY A 37 14.34 5.16 -0.34
N PRO A 38 15.13 4.10 -0.57
CA PRO A 38 15.15 2.88 0.24
C PRO A 38 15.78 3.02 1.63
N GLY A 39 16.31 4.18 2.02
CA GLY A 39 16.62 4.54 3.42
C GLY A 39 17.25 3.41 4.25
N LEU A 40 16.73 3.15 5.47
CA LEU A 40 17.18 2.03 6.32
C LEU A 40 16.80 0.66 5.72
N ARG A 41 17.75 -0.30 5.79
CA ARG A 41 17.60 -1.69 5.30
C ARG A 41 16.51 -2.50 6.00
N ARG A 42 16.19 -2.20 7.27
CA ARG A 42 15.11 -2.83 8.04
C ARG A 42 14.16 -1.77 8.50
N ARG A 43 12.88 -1.94 8.16
CA ARG A 43 11.83 -0.96 8.41
C ARG A 43 10.67 -1.66 9.09
N PRO A 44 10.02 -1.02 10.08
CA PRO A 44 8.79 -1.56 10.64
C PRO A 44 7.75 -1.70 9.54
N VAL A 45 7.04 -2.83 9.53
CA VAL A 45 5.93 -3.07 8.62
C VAL A 45 4.66 -2.56 9.29
N VAL A 46 3.88 -1.80 8.53
CA VAL A 46 2.56 -1.31 8.95
C VAL A 46 1.55 -1.84 7.94
N PHE A 47 0.54 -2.54 8.46
CA PHE A 47 -0.63 -3.00 7.72
C PHE A 47 -1.78 -2.06 8.03
N LEU A 48 -2.46 -1.52 7.01
CA LEU A 48 -3.76 -0.90 7.24
C LEU A 48 -4.84 -1.67 6.51
N GLN A 49 -6.03 -1.64 7.10
CA GLN A 49 -7.21 -2.33 6.60
C GLN A 49 -8.25 -1.27 6.30
N HIS A 50 -8.76 -1.24 5.08
CA HIS A 50 -9.83 -0.32 4.73
C HIS A 50 -11.13 -0.66 5.46
N GLY A 51 -12.04 0.31 5.56
CA GLY A 51 -13.36 0.13 6.17
C GLY A 51 -14.35 -0.61 5.27
N LEU A 52 -15.62 -0.58 5.65
CA LEU A 52 -16.71 -1.12 4.83
C LEU A 52 -16.90 -0.27 3.56
N VAL A 53 -17.07 -0.91 2.40
CA VAL A 53 -17.26 -0.24 1.09
C VAL A 53 -16.08 0.69 0.71
N CYS A 54 -14.87 0.29 1.10
CA CYS A 54 -13.63 1.03 0.91
C CYS A 54 -12.59 0.15 0.20
N SER A 55 -11.44 0.72 -0.16
CA SER A 55 -10.36 -0.02 -0.82
C SER A 55 -8.97 0.47 -0.37
N ALA A 56 -7.90 -0.20 -0.80
CA ALA A 56 -6.54 0.27 -0.51
C ALA A 56 -6.25 1.68 -1.07
N ALA A 57 -7.03 2.15 -2.04
CA ALA A 57 -6.94 3.49 -2.61
C ALA A 57 -7.13 4.59 -1.56
N ASP A 58 -7.96 4.36 -0.53
CA ASP A 58 -8.31 5.38 0.47
C ASP A 58 -7.09 5.88 1.26
N TRP A 59 -6.07 5.03 1.39
CA TRP A 59 -4.84 5.39 2.08
C TRP A 59 -3.89 6.22 1.22
N VAL A 60 -4.08 6.22 -0.09
CA VAL A 60 -3.14 6.79 -1.07
C VAL A 60 -3.79 7.82 -2.01
N ILE A 61 -5.09 8.09 -1.90
CA ILE A 61 -5.83 8.94 -2.85
C ILE A 61 -5.49 10.43 -2.74
N ASN A 62 -5.17 10.92 -1.53
CA ASN A 62 -4.83 12.32 -1.28
C ASN A 62 -3.37 12.66 -1.67
N LEU A 63 -2.96 13.92 -1.50
CA LEU A 63 -1.57 14.34 -1.72
C LEU A 63 -0.61 13.53 -0.85
N PRO A 64 0.66 13.33 -1.26
CA PRO A 64 1.64 12.55 -0.52
C PRO A 64 1.81 12.93 0.97
N HIS A 65 1.65 14.20 1.32
CA HIS A 65 1.76 14.66 2.72
C HIS A 65 0.43 14.60 3.50
N GLN A 66 -0.67 14.19 2.84
CA GLN A 66 -2.03 14.09 3.38
C GLN A 66 -2.57 12.65 3.33
N SER A 67 -1.82 11.73 2.73
CA SER A 67 -2.14 10.32 2.61
C SER A 67 -1.35 9.55 3.66
N LEU A 68 -2.05 8.77 4.50
CA LEU A 68 -1.42 7.89 5.48
C LEU A 68 -0.47 6.90 4.79
N GLY A 69 -0.87 6.45 3.59
CA GLY A 69 -0.13 5.65 2.61
C GLY A 69 1.13 6.32 2.02
N ALA A 70 1.46 7.54 2.41
CA ALA A 70 2.59 8.30 1.89
C ALA A 70 3.43 9.00 2.98
N ILE A 71 3.14 8.73 4.26
CA ILE A 71 3.99 9.15 5.37
C ILE A 71 5.36 8.45 5.25
N PRO A 72 6.51 9.09 5.56
CA PRO A 72 7.86 8.58 5.28
C PRO A 72 8.26 7.24 5.96
N ARG A 73 7.36 6.58 6.69
CA ARG A 73 7.58 5.27 7.28
C ARG A 73 6.83 4.22 6.47
N SER A 74 7.61 3.37 5.79
CA SER A 74 7.22 2.24 4.93
C SER A 74 5.87 1.60 5.20
N ILE A 75 5.19 1.29 4.11
CA ILE A 75 3.79 0.92 4.14
C ILE A 75 3.66 -0.39 3.38
N GLY A 76 3.60 -1.46 4.16
CA GLY A 76 3.56 -2.83 3.68
C GLY A 76 2.15 -3.39 3.76
N SER A 77 1.55 -3.54 2.58
CA SER A 77 0.49 -4.49 2.26
C SER A 77 -0.91 -4.15 2.81
N TYR A 78 -1.90 -4.17 1.92
CA TYR A 78 -3.33 -3.94 2.23
C TYR A 78 -4.20 -5.01 1.59
N LEU A 79 -5.12 -5.58 2.38
CA LEU A 79 -6.20 -6.47 1.91
C LEU A 79 -7.22 -5.65 1.12
N LEU A 80 -7.71 -6.18 0.00
CA LEU A 80 -8.90 -5.71 -0.71
C LEU A 80 -10.02 -6.72 -0.54
N ARG A 81 -11.23 -6.24 -0.23
CA ARG A 81 -12.48 -6.92 -0.56
C ARG A 81 -13.20 -6.11 -1.64
#